data_AF-A0A972W869-F1
#
_entry.id   AF-A0A972W869-F1
#
_cell.length_a   1.000
_cell.length_b   1.000
_cell.length_c   1.000
_cell.angle_alpha   90.00
_cell.angle_beta   90.00
_cell.angle_gamma   90.00
#
_symmetry.space_group_name_H-M   'P 1'
#
loop_
_entity.id
_entity.type
_entity.pdbx_description
1 polymer ?
#
loop_
_entity_poly.entity_id
_entity_poly.type
_entity_poly.pdbx_seq_one_letter_code
_entity_poly.pdbx_strand_id
1 'polypeptide(L)'
;MTDGPVEFLSLLRRAGLLENGETPTFEAMSGGVASDIWRTELVRGPVCVKKALPKLKVAEDWRAPVERNAYEAEWLEVVGNIIPGAAPKILARDADQGMFAMEYCNPERFPCWKDQLLEGHADAAFAAAVGEGLARIHSATAQNPKIAAKFPTDDIFYAIRLAPYLEYTATIHPDLADALNELVRVTAGTHTALVHGDVSPKNILVGPDGPVFLDAECAWYGDPAFDLAFCLNHLLLKCLAVPTKTDVFLDSFDALAQTYLHTITAEMPDIIEARAARLLPGLFLARVDGKSPVEYLTHEGDKDRVRRTASACLLDPVGRLADIRQRWRQELNGAET
;
A
#
# COMPACT_ATOMS: atom_id res chain seq x y z
N MET A 1 14.67 -25.28 -3.62
CA MET A 1 13.58 -26.15 -4.10
C MET A 1 13.31 -27.20 -3.04
N THR A 2 12.16 -27.10 -2.39
CA THR A 2 11.71 -28.02 -1.34
C THR A 2 10.42 -28.69 -1.78
N ASP A 3 10.04 -29.80 -1.14
CA ASP A 3 8.64 -30.23 -1.16
C ASP A 3 7.79 -29.05 -0.66
N GLY A 4 6.86 -28.57 -1.49
CA GLY A 4 6.01 -27.43 -1.14
C GLY A 4 5.03 -27.79 -0.03
N PRO A 5 4.39 -26.78 0.60
CA PRO A 5 3.32 -27.03 1.54
C PRO A 5 2.22 -27.92 0.91
N VAL A 6 1.86 -29.00 1.59
CA VAL A 6 0.86 -29.99 1.12
C VAL A 6 -0.48 -29.33 0.75
N GLU A 7 -0.83 -28.28 1.47
CA GLU A 7 -2.02 -27.46 1.24
C GLU A 7 -1.99 -26.72 -0.11
N PHE A 8 -0.83 -26.22 -0.55
CA PHE A 8 -0.69 -25.55 -1.85
C PHE A 8 -0.80 -26.53 -2.99
N LEU A 9 -0.16 -27.70 -2.87
CA LEU A 9 -0.35 -28.80 -3.83
C LEU A 9 -1.82 -29.19 -3.96
N SER A 10 -2.54 -29.22 -2.84
CA SER A 10 -3.96 -29.57 -2.81
C SER A 10 -4.84 -28.51 -3.49
N LEU A 11 -4.58 -27.22 -3.25
CA LEU A 11 -5.23 -26.10 -3.94
C LEU A 11 -5.02 -26.20 -5.46
N LEU A 12 -3.76 -26.29 -5.90
CA LEU A 12 -3.39 -26.32 -7.31
C LEU A 12 -4.01 -27.51 -8.04
N ARG A 13 -4.05 -28.69 -7.40
CA ARG A 13 -4.70 -29.88 -7.95
C ARG A 13 -6.20 -29.71 -8.08
N ARG A 14 -6.89 -29.25 -7.03
CA ARG A 14 -8.35 -29.03 -7.06
C ARG A 14 -8.76 -28.00 -8.11
N ALA A 15 -7.93 -26.98 -8.31
CA ALA A 15 -8.15 -25.93 -9.31
C ALA A 15 -7.84 -26.37 -10.75
N GLY A 16 -7.34 -27.59 -10.97
CA GLY A 16 -6.93 -28.05 -12.31
C GLY A 16 -5.75 -27.26 -12.87
N LEU A 17 -4.91 -26.70 -11.99
CA LEU A 17 -3.70 -25.99 -12.39
C LEU A 17 -2.52 -26.94 -12.66
N LEU A 18 -2.58 -28.17 -12.12
CA LEU A 18 -1.60 -29.23 -12.33
C LEU A 18 -2.02 -30.22 -13.42
N GLU A 19 -1.08 -30.64 -14.25
CA GLU A 19 -1.22 -31.78 -15.15
C GLU A 19 -1.17 -33.12 -14.38
N ASN A 20 -1.68 -34.18 -15.01
CA ASN A 20 -1.69 -35.51 -14.41
C ASN A 20 -0.27 -36.02 -14.17
N GLY A 21 0.07 -36.29 -12.91
CA GLY A 21 1.40 -36.76 -12.51
C GLY A 21 2.46 -35.66 -12.36
N GLU A 22 2.09 -34.39 -12.54
CA GLU A 22 2.98 -33.26 -12.34
C GLU A 22 3.42 -33.14 -10.87
N THR A 23 4.72 -32.93 -10.67
CA THR A 23 5.32 -32.63 -9.36
C THR A 23 5.96 -31.25 -9.43
N PRO A 24 5.23 -30.19 -9.02
CA PRO A 24 5.73 -28.82 -9.13
C PRO A 24 6.83 -28.56 -8.09
N THR A 25 7.72 -27.61 -8.39
CA THR A 25 8.74 -27.16 -7.45
C THR A 25 8.33 -25.83 -6.80
N PHE A 26 8.73 -25.66 -5.55
CA PHE A 26 8.35 -24.52 -4.74
C PHE A 26 9.58 -23.72 -4.30
N GLU A 27 9.48 -22.41 -4.41
CA GLU A 27 10.46 -21.43 -3.96
C GLU A 27 9.77 -20.40 -3.06
N ALA A 28 10.15 -20.36 -1.80
CA ALA A 28 9.63 -19.37 -0.86
C ALA A 28 10.11 -17.97 -1.24
N MET A 29 9.19 -17.02 -1.32
CA MET A 29 9.49 -15.63 -1.61
C MET A 29 9.69 -14.85 -0.31
N SER A 30 10.70 -13.99 -0.29
CA SER A 30 10.99 -13.09 0.84
C SER A 30 10.24 -11.76 0.71
N GLY A 31 10.18 -10.99 1.80
CA GLY A 31 9.68 -9.60 1.79
C GLY A 31 8.30 -9.38 2.41
N GLY A 32 7.45 -10.40 2.50
CA GLY A 32 6.15 -10.33 3.17
C GLY A 32 6.24 -10.73 4.66
N VAL A 33 5.71 -9.91 5.57
CA VAL A 33 5.60 -10.25 7.00
C VAL A 33 4.27 -10.89 7.37
N ALA A 34 3.22 -10.67 6.58
CA ALA A 34 1.85 -11.07 6.90
C ALA A 34 1.41 -12.38 6.25
N SER A 35 2.16 -12.90 5.28
CA SER A 35 1.77 -14.09 4.52
C SER A 35 2.98 -14.96 4.21
N ASP A 36 2.72 -16.25 4.00
CA ASP A 36 3.63 -17.12 3.27
C ASP A 36 3.34 -16.97 1.78
N ILE A 37 4.37 -16.66 1.01
CA ILE A 37 4.28 -16.41 -0.43
C ILE A 37 5.29 -17.34 -1.11
N TRP A 38 4.83 -18.08 -2.10
CA TRP A 38 5.63 -19.09 -2.79
C TRP A 38 5.46 -18.97 -4.30
N ARG A 39 6.58 -18.87 -5.00
CA ARG A 39 6.63 -19.11 -6.42
C ARG A 39 6.59 -20.62 -6.64
N THR A 40 5.65 -21.07 -7.46
CA THR A 40 5.47 -22.48 -7.79
C THR A 40 5.67 -22.67 -9.29
N GLU A 41 6.66 -23.46 -9.66
CA GLU A 41 6.94 -23.80 -11.06
C GLU A 41 5.99 -24.90 -11.51
N LEU A 42 5.16 -24.58 -12.51
CA LEU A 42 4.26 -25.52 -13.17
C LEU A 42 4.69 -25.70 -14.64
N VAL A 43 4.27 -26.80 -15.27
CA VAL A 43 4.47 -27.05 -16.72
C VAL A 43 3.90 -25.91 -17.55
N ARG A 44 2.76 -25.35 -17.12
CA ARG A 44 2.09 -24.22 -17.78
C ARG A 44 2.73 -22.85 -17.51
N GLY A 45 3.83 -22.82 -16.78
CA GLY A 45 4.50 -21.61 -16.31
C GLY A 45 4.25 -21.32 -14.82
N PRO A 46 5.06 -20.43 -14.23
CA PRO A 46 5.05 -20.18 -12.80
C PRO A 46 3.77 -19.49 -12.33
N VAL A 47 3.37 -19.81 -11.10
CA VAL A 47 2.28 -19.14 -10.36
C VAL A 47 2.77 -18.69 -8.99
N CYS A 48 2.10 -17.71 -8.42
CA CYS A 48 2.31 -17.30 -7.03
C CYS A 48 1.21 -17.89 -6.16
N VAL A 49 1.56 -18.60 -5.09
CA VAL A 49 0.62 -19.08 -4.08
C VAL A 49 0.85 -18.31 -2.78
N LYS A 50 -0.22 -17.71 -2.27
CA LYS A 50 -0.19 -16.88 -1.07
C LYS A 50 -1.13 -17.44 -0.01
N LYS A 51 -0.68 -17.43 1.25
CA LYS A 51 -1.49 -17.78 2.42
C LYS A 51 -1.25 -16.80 3.55
N ALA A 52 -2.34 -16.25 4.09
CA ALA A 52 -2.24 -15.34 5.23
C ALA A 52 -1.83 -16.07 6.52
N LEU A 53 -0.98 -15.41 7.31
CA LEU A 53 -0.56 -15.88 8.63
C LEU A 53 -1.41 -15.22 9.73
N PRO A 54 -1.78 -15.95 10.79
CA PRO A 54 -2.50 -15.37 11.93
C PRO A 54 -1.62 -14.43 12.78
N LYS A 55 -0.30 -14.62 12.75
CA LYS A 55 0.70 -13.75 13.40
C LYS A 55 1.69 -13.24 12.36
N LEU A 56 1.92 -11.93 12.33
CA LEU A 56 2.88 -11.30 11.43
C LEU A 56 4.33 -11.57 11.90
N LYS A 57 5.25 -11.72 10.94
CA LYS A 57 6.69 -11.94 11.15
C LYS A 57 7.42 -10.62 11.48
N VAL A 58 6.98 -9.92 12.54
CA VAL A 58 7.59 -8.68 13.05
C VAL A 58 8.00 -8.84 14.52
N ALA A 59 8.81 -7.91 15.04
CA ALA A 59 9.30 -7.96 16.42
C ALA A 59 8.17 -7.80 17.45
N GLU A 60 7.24 -6.89 17.18
CA GLU A 60 6.07 -6.64 18.01
C GLU A 60 5.03 -7.77 17.88
N ASP A 61 4.24 -8.03 18.92
CA ASP A 61 3.12 -8.98 18.80
C ASP A 61 1.99 -8.35 17.99
N TRP A 62 1.96 -8.67 16.69
CA TRP A 62 0.97 -8.20 15.75
C TRP A 62 0.23 -9.37 15.12
N ARG A 63 -1.05 -9.46 15.43
CA ARG A 63 -1.98 -10.47 14.93
C ARG A 63 -2.98 -9.83 13.98
N ALA A 64 -3.35 -10.57 12.94
CA ALA A 64 -4.33 -10.11 11.96
C ALA A 64 -5.26 -11.27 11.56
N PRO A 65 -6.56 -11.02 11.35
CA PRO A 65 -7.51 -12.03 10.90
C PRO A 65 -7.11 -12.58 9.52
N VAL A 66 -7.14 -13.89 9.32
CA VAL A 66 -6.63 -14.56 8.11
C VAL A 66 -7.58 -14.42 6.91
N GLU A 67 -8.86 -14.15 7.17
CA GLU A 67 -9.89 -13.86 6.16
C GLU A 67 -9.55 -12.66 5.27
N ARG A 68 -8.60 -11.80 5.69
CA ARG A 68 -8.05 -10.73 4.85
C ARG A 68 -7.54 -11.20 3.49
N ASN A 69 -7.07 -12.45 3.39
CA ASN A 69 -6.61 -13.02 2.14
C ASN A 69 -7.74 -13.19 1.10
N ALA A 70 -8.96 -13.48 1.54
CA ALA A 70 -10.12 -13.56 0.65
C ALA A 70 -10.49 -12.17 0.11
N TYR A 71 -10.44 -11.13 0.95
CA TYR A 71 -10.70 -9.75 0.55
C TYR A 71 -9.60 -9.18 -0.35
N GLU A 72 -8.34 -9.55 -0.12
CA GLU A 72 -7.24 -9.23 -1.05
C GLU A 72 -7.54 -9.80 -2.44
N ALA A 73 -7.86 -11.10 -2.51
CA ALA A 73 -8.18 -11.71 -3.79
C ALA A 73 -9.36 -11.01 -4.45
N GLU A 74 -10.41 -10.69 -3.70
CA GLU A 74 -11.61 -9.98 -4.19
C GLU A 74 -11.26 -8.59 -4.73
N TRP A 75 -10.39 -7.84 -4.04
CA TRP A 75 -9.89 -6.55 -4.50
C TRP A 75 -9.16 -6.68 -5.85
N LEU A 76 -8.26 -7.67 -5.98
CA LEU A 76 -7.51 -7.92 -7.21
C LEU A 76 -8.43 -8.23 -8.40
N GLU A 77 -9.48 -9.02 -8.19
CA GLU A 77 -10.49 -9.28 -9.24
C GLU A 77 -11.31 -8.04 -9.59
N VAL A 78 -11.76 -7.26 -8.60
CA VAL A 78 -12.50 -6.01 -8.86
C VAL A 78 -11.64 -5.05 -9.68
N VAL A 79 -10.38 -4.85 -9.30
CA VAL A 79 -9.45 -3.96 -10.00
C VAL A 79 -9.11 -4.47 -11.39
N GLY A 80 -8.84 -5.77 -11.55
CA GLY A 80 -8.59 -6.37 -12.86
C GLY A 80 -9.75 -6.20 -13.85
N ASN A 81 -10.99 -6.08 -13.35
CA ASN A 81 -12.17 -5.78 -14.17
C ASN A 81 -12.31 -4.28 -14.51
N ILE A 82 -11.87 -3.38 -13.63
CA ILE A 82 -11.94 -1.93 -13.85
C ILE A 82 -10.80 -1.46 -14.77
N ILE A 83 -9.59 -1.94 -14.52
CA ILE A 83 -8.37 -1.63 -15.27
C ILE A 83 -7.65 -2.96 -15.56
N PRO A 84 -7.92 -3.57 -16.74
CA PRO A 84 -7.22 -4.78 -17.15
C PRO A 84 -5.70 -4.58 -17.11
N GLY A 85 -5.00 -5.46 -16.40
CA GLY A 85 -3.54 -5.40 -16.22
C GLY A 85 -3.07 -4.66 -14.96
N ALA A 86 -3.93 -3.95 -14.23
CA ALA A 86 -3.54 -3.23 -13.01
C ALA A 86 -3.44 -4.11 -11.75
N ALA A 87 -3.78 -5.39 -11.85
CA ALA A 87 -3.66 -6.38 -10.78
C ALA A 87 -3.37 -7.77 -11.39
N PRO A 88 -2.62 -8.65 -10.71
CA PRO A 88 -2.44 -10.03 -11.15
C PRO A 88 -3.78 -10.78 -11.21
N LYS A 89 -3.91 -11.69 -12.17
CA LYS A 89 -5.10 -12.53 -12.27
C LYS A 89 -5.13 -13.56 -11.14
N ILE A 90 -6.26 -13.66 -10.44
CA ILE A 90 -6.52 -14.79 -9.55
C ILE A 90 -6.79 -16.04 -10.39
N LEU A 91 -6.10 -17.12 -10.07
CA LEU A 91 -6.19 -18.41 -10.76
C LEU A 91 -6.99 -19.44 -9.94
N ALA A 92 -6.90 -19.37 -8.62
CA ALA A 92 -7.63 -20.24 -7.70
C ALA A 92 -7.75 -19.58 -6.32
N ARG A 93 -8.80 -19.93 -5.57
CA ARG A 93 -9.03 -19.49 -4.19
C ARG A 93 -9.45 -20.67 -3.32
N ASP A 94 -9.03 -20.64 -2.07
CA ASP A 94 -9.56 -21.48 -0.99
C ASP A 94 -9.70 -20.59 0.26
N ALA A 95 -10.89 -19.98 0.37
CA ALA A 95 -11.20 -19.05 1.45
C ALA A 95 -11.19 -19.74 2.82
N ASP A 96 -11.62 -21.00 2.89
CA ASP A 96 -11.65 -21.78 4.14
C ASP A 96 -10.23 -21.98 4.70
N GLN A 97 -9.23 -22.09 3.82
CA GLN A 97 -7.82 -22.20 4.22
C GLN A 97 -7.03 -20.89 4.14
N GLY A 98 -7.69 -19.77 3.81
CA GLY A 98 -7.08 -18.44 3.73
C GLY A 98 -5.94 -18.35 2.72
N MET A 99 -6.11 -18.98 1.56
CA MET A 99 -5.10 -19.03 0.50
C MET A 99 -5.67 -18.78 -0.90
N PHE A 100 -4.84 -18.27 -1.80
CA PHE A 100 -5.14 -18.18 -3.22
C PHE A 100 -3.88 -18.41 -4.07
N ALA A 101 -4.10 -18.77 -5.33
CA ALA A 101 -3.08 -18.79 -6.38
C ALA A 101 -3.37 -17.67 -7.38
N MET A 102 -2.33 -16.96 -7.82
CA MET A 102 -2.42 -15.87 -8.78
C MET A 102 -1.30 -15.95 -9.83
N GLU A 103 -1.45 -15.16 -10.88
CA GLU A 103 -0.40 -14.93 -11.89
C GLU A 103 0.92 -14.51 -11.22
N TYR A 104 2.03 -15.11 -11.66
CA TYR A 104 3.36 -14.70 -11.23
C TYR A 104 3.89 -13.57 -12.13
N CYS A 105 4.10 -12.39 -11.55
CA CYS A 105 4.72 -11.26 -12.23
C CYS A 105 6.25 -11.39 -12.17
N ASN A 106 6.89 -11.74 -13.30
CA ASN A 106 8.34 -11.89 -13.37
C ASN A 106 9.05 -10.54 -13.08
N PRO A 107 9.93 -10.45 -12.07
CA PRO A 107 10.63 -9.21 -11.69
C PRO A 107 11.45 -8.54 -12.81
N GLU A 108 11.92 -9.29 -13.81
CA GLU A 108 12.63 -8.72 -14.98
C GLU A 108 11.71 -7.86 -15.85
N ARG A 109 10.42 -8.19 -15.89
CA ARG A 109 9.39 -7.46 -16.65
C ARG A 109 8.53 -6.55 -15.78
N PHE A 110 8.42 -6.88 -14.50
CA PHE A 110 7.61 -6.18 -13.51
C PHE A 110 8.46 -5.83 -12.27
N PRO A 111 9.49 -4.98 -12.41
CA PRO A 111 10.34 -4.62 -11.28
C PRO A 111 9.54 -3.93 -10.17
N CYS A 112 9.94 -4.16 -8.93
CA CYS A 112 9.36 -3.55 -7.75
C CYS A 112 9.63 -2.04 -7.74
N TRP A 113 8.59 -1.21 -7.60
CA TRP A 113 8.74 0.25 -7.66
C TRP A 113 9.56 0.77 -6.49
N LYS A 114 9.40 0.23 -5.28
CA LYS A 114 10.25 0.57 -4.14
C LYS A 114 11.74 0.39 -4.45
N ASP A 115 12.11 -0.73 -5.07
CA ASP A 115 13.51 -1.05 -5.34
C ASP A 115 14.09 -0.06 -6.35
N GLN A 116 13.35 0.24 -7.43
CA GLN A 116 13.71 1.30 -8.37
C GLN A 116 13.90 2.67 -7.68
N LEU A 117 12.96 3.07 -6.81
CA LEU A 117 13.06 4.34 -6.10
C LEU A 117 14.29 4.39 -5.17
N LEU A 118 14.63 3.28 -4.49
CA LEU A 118 15.81 3.20 -3.62
C LEU A 118 17.13 3.17 -4.41
N GLU A 119 17.11 2.69 -5.66
CA GLU A 119 18.23 2.83 -6.60
C GLU A 119 18.34 4.24 -7.21
N GLY A 120 17.39 5.13 -6.91
CA GLY A 120 17.32 6.48 -7.48
C GLY A 120 16.75 6.53 -8.89
N HIS A 121 16.11 5.45 -9.34
CA HIS A 121 15.32 5.36 -10.56
C HIS A 121 13.88 5.78 -10.23
N ALA A 122 13.59 7.07 -10.37
CA ALA A 122 12.26 7.64 -10.23
C ALA A 122 11.82 8.29 -11.54
N ASP A 123 10.56 8.06 -11.91
CA ASP A 123 9.93 8.63 -13.10
C ASP A 123 8.60 9.27 -12.70
N ALA A 124 8.50 10.58 -12.90
CA ALA A 124 7.29 11.34 -12.60
C ALA A 124 6.09 10.90 -13.46
N ALA A 125 6.33 10.42 -14.70
CA ALA A 125 5.26 9.89 -15.55
C ALA A 125 4.71 8.57 -14.99
N PHE A 126 5.57 7.69 -14.45
CA PHE A 126 5.10 6.49 -13.77
C PHE A 126 4.33 6.83 -12.48
N ALA A 127 4.80 7.81 -11.70
CA ALA A 127 4.08 8.29 -10.53
C ALA A 127 2.71 8.87 -10.89
N ALA A 128 2.59 9.62 -11.99
CA ALA A 128 1.31 10.07 -12.55
C ALA A 128 0.39 8.89 -12.91
N ALA A 129 0.91 7.84 -13.56
CA ALA A 129 0.14 6.65 -13.89
C ALA A 129 -0.37 5.89 -12.65
N VAL A 130 0.41 5.86 -11.56
CA VAL A 130 -0.06 5.37 -10.24
C VAL A 130 -1.24 6.21 -9.75
N GLY A 131 -1.12 7.54 -9.80
CA GLY A 131 -2.20 8.46 -9.42
C GLY A 131 -3.48 8.26 -10.25
N GLU A 132 -3.34 8.12 -11.57
CA GLU A 132 -4.45 7.85 -12.49
C GLU A 132 -5.14 6.51 -12.15
N GLY A 133 -4.35 5.44 -11.95
CA GLY A 133 -4.87 4.12 -11.64
C GLY A 133 -5.70 4.10 -10.36
N LEU A 134 -5.18 4.69 -9.28
CA LEU A 134 -5.91 4.81 -8.00
C LEU A 134 -7.20 5.62 -8.17
N ALA A 135 -7.11 6.77 -8.83
CA ALA A 135 -8.28 7.63 -9.04
C ALA A 135 -9.39 6.93 -9.86
N ARG A 136 -9.01 6.13 -10.86
CA ARG A 136 -9.95 5.31 -11.65
C ARG A 136 -10.59 4.20 -10.83
N ILE A 137 -9.82 3.48 -10.00
CA ILE A 137 -10.34 2.45 -9.09
C ILE A 137 -11.35 3.07 -8.11
N HIS A 138 -10.97 4.16 -7.46
CA HIS A 138 -11.83 4.86 -6.50
C HIS A 138 -13.09 5.40 -7.17
N SER A 139 -12.96 6.04 -8.34
CA SER A 139 -14.10 6.56 -9.11
C SER A 139 -15.08 5.47 -9.52
N ALA A 140 -14.59 4.33 -10.02
CA ALA A 140 -15.43 3.24 -10.50
C ALA A 140 -16.18 2.50 -9.37
N THR A 141 -15.69 2.60 -8.14
CA THR A 141 -16.27 1.94 -6.96
C THR A 141 -17.01 2.91 -6.04
N ALA A 142 -16.93 4.21 -6.32
CA ALA A 142 -17.54 5.26 -5.51
C ALA A 142 -19.05 5.06 -5.34
N GLN A 143 -19.54 5.30 -4.13
CA GLN A 143 -20.97 5.26 -3.76
C GLN A 143 -21.70 3.97 -4.19
N ASN A 144 -20.97 2.85 -4.30
CA ASN A 144 -21.51 1.58 -4.74
C ASN A 144 -21.79 0.65 -3.55
N PRO A 145 -23.06 0.49 -3.12
CA PRO A 145 -23.39 -0.34 -1.96
C PRO A 145 -23.10 -1.83 -2.19
N LYS A 146 -23.03 -2.30 -3.44
CA LYS A 146 -22.63 -3.69 -3.73
C LYS A 146 -21.14 -3.91 -3.48
N ILE A 147 -20.31 -2.90 -3.75
CA ILE A 147 -18.88 -2.96 -3.39
C ILE A 147 -18.75 -2.84 -1.88
N ALA A 148 -19.43 -1.90 -1.23
CA ALA A 148 -19.43 -1.78 0.23
C ALA A 148 -19.78 -3.11 0.92
N ALA A 149 -20.84 -3.79 0.48
CA ALA A 149 -21.26 -5.08 1.05
C ALA A 149 -20.25 -6.23 0.82
N LYS A 150 -19.36 -6.12 -0.17
CA LYS A 150 -18.29 -7.10 -0.43
C LYS A 150 -17.07 -6.91 0.49
N PHE A 151 -16.89 -5.71 1.05
CA PHE A 151 -15.75 -5.37 1.90
C PHE A 151 -16.21 -4.86 3.28
N PRO A 152 -16.88 -5.70 4.10
CA PRO A 152 -17.20 -5.39 5.50
C PRO A 152 -15.94 -5.56 6.36
N THR A 153 -14.88 -4.82 6.05
CA THR A 153 -13.51 -5.04 6.52
C THR A 153 -12.98 -3.89 7.37
N ASP A 154 -13.87 -3.04 7.90
CA ASP A 154 -13.56 -1.92 8.79
C ASP A 154 -12.65 -2.33 9.94
N ASP A 155 -12.99 -3.42 10.65
CA ASP A 155 -12.22 -3.93 11.79
C ASP A 155 -10.82 -4.41 11.36
N ILE A 156 -10.72 -5.01 10.17
CA ILE A 156 -9.44 -5.46 9.61
C ILE A 156 -8.58 -4.23 9.31
N PHE A 157 -9.11 -3.27 8.54
CA PHE A 157 -8.42 -2.04 8.19
C PHE A 157 -7.99 -1.26 9.43
N TYR A 158 -8.87 -1.12 10.42
CA TYR A 158 -8.54 -0.48 11.69
C TYR A 158 -7.38 -1.19 12.40
N ALA A 159 -7.46 -2.52 12.56
CA ALA A 159 -6.47 -3.32 13.29
C ALA A 159 -5.09 -3.35 12.63
N ILE A 160 -5.02 -3.24 11.30
CA ILE A 160 -3.75 -3.36 10.56
C ILE A 160 -3.27 -2.05 9.93
N ARG A 161 -4.08 -0.99 9.91
CA ARG A 161 -3.67 0.34 9.45
C ARG A 161 -3.86 1.41 10.52
N LEU A 162 -5.09 1.75 10.91
CA LEU A 162 -5.34 2.90 11.78
C LEU A 162 -4.68 2.77 13.18
N ALA A 163 -4.92 1.66 13.88
CA ALA A 163 -4.36 1.42 15.21
C ALA A 163 -2.82 1.35 15.22
N PRO A 164 -2.16 0.52 14.37
CA PRO A 164 -0.70 0.40 14.38
C PRO A 164 0.05 1.63 13.86
N TYR A 165 -0.59 2.46 13.03
CA TYR A 165 0.04 3.67 12.49
C TYR A 165 -0.29 4.89 13.34
N LEU A 166 -1.57 5.23 13.54
CA LEU A 166 -1.93 6.51 14.13
C LEU A 166 -2.09 6.42 15.65
N GLU A 167 -2.83 5.44 16.17
CA GLU A 167 -3.07 5.33 17.62
C GLU A 167 -1.80 4.94 18.38
N TYR A 168 -1.02 4.00 17.85
CA TYR A 168 0.27 3.66 18.46
C TYR A 168 1.21 4.87 18.45
N THR A 169 1.31 5.61 17.35
CA THR A 169 2.12 6.84 17.28
C THR A 169 1.62 7.89 18.29
N ALA A 170 0.31 7.98 18.54
CA ALA A 170 -0.24 8.86 19.56
C ALA A 170 0.22 8.49 20.99
N THR A 171 0.50 7.22 21.26
CA THR A 171 1.09 6.81 22.55
C THR A 171 2.57 7.21 22.68
N ILE A 172 3.28 7.35 21.56
CA ILE A 172 4.68 7.78 21.52
C ILE A 172 4.79 9.31 21.59
N HIS A 173 3.82 10.02 21.01
CA HIS A 173 3.76 11.49 20.95
C HIS A 173 2.48 12.03 21.62
N PRO A 174 2.43 12.10 22.98
CA PRO A 174 1.24 12.52 23.71
C PRO A 174 0.75 13.93 23.38
N ASP A 175 1.65 14.82 22.98
CA ASP A 175 1.36 16.20 22.54
C ASP A 175 0.65 16.26 21.19
N LEU A 176 0.73 15.19 20.39
CA LEU A 176 0.06 15.06 19.08
C LEU A 176 -1.15 14.12 19.13
N ALA A 177 -1.46 13.54 20.29
CA ALA A 177 -2.44 12.46 20.42
C ALA A 177 -3.83 12.89 19.94
N ASP A 178 -4.29 14.10 20.29
CA ASP A 178 -5.60 14.60 19.85
C ASP A 178 -5.68 14.73 18.33
N ALA A 179 -4.62 15.24 17.69
CA ALA A 179 -4.56 15.36 16.24
C ALA A 179 -4.58 13.97 15.56
N LEU A 180 -3.80 13.02 16.06
CA LEU A 180 -3.72 11.66 15.51
C LEU A 180 -5.03 10.88 15.71
N ASN A 181 -5.66 10.99 16.88
CA ASN A 181 -6.95 10.35 17.15
C ASN A 181 -8.07 10.97 16.30
N GLU A 182 -8.00 12.26 16.00
CA GLU A 182 -8.91 12.91 15.06
C GLU A 182 -8.77 12.32 13.65
N LEU A 183 -7.54 12.08 13.18
CA LEU A 183 -7.31 11.41 11.90
C LEU A 183 -7.94 10.02 11.86
N VAL A 184 -7.76 9.22 12.93
CA VAL A 184 -8.39 7.90 13.05
C VAL A 184 -9.89 8.00 12.90
N ARG A 185 -10.53 8.92 13.65
CA ARG A 185 -11.99 9.11 13.63
C ARG A 185 -12.49 9.53 12.24
N VAL A 186 -11.85 10.51 11.61
CA VAL A 186 -12.27 11.02 10.30
C VAL A 186 -12.11 9.96 9.23
N THR A 187 -10.95 9.28 9.19
CA THR A 187 -10.70 8.22 8.22
C THR A 187 -11.69 7.07 8.41
N ALA A 188 -11.83 6.52 9.62
CA ALA A 188 -12.73 5.41 9.91
C ALA A 188 -14.22 5.73 9.67
N GLY A 189 -14.61 7.01 9.80
CA GLY A 189 -15.99 7.46 9.61
C GLY A 189 -16.37 7.80 8.16
N THR A 190 -15.46 7.64 7.20
CA THR A 190 -15.67 8.01 5.80
C THR A 190 -15.72 6.79 4.91
N HIS A 191 -16.88 6.56 4.25
CA HIS A 191 -17.14 5.40 3.38
C HIS A 191 -17.54 5.86 1.98
N THR A 192 -16.56 6.06 1.10
CA THR A 192 -16.81 6.60 -0.25
C THR A 192 -16.55 5.56 -1.34
N ALA A 193 -15.43 4.86 -1.30
CA ALA A 193 -14.93 4.05 -2.42
C ALA A 193 -14.16 2.81 -1.94
N LEU A 194 -13.83 1.89 -2.86
CA LEU A 194 -12.95 0.77 -2.55
C LEU A 194 -11.50 1.25 -2.47
N VAL A 195 -10.91 1.13 -1.28
CA VAL A 195 -9.56 1.55 -0.94
C VAL A 195 -8.67 0.31 -0.85
N HIS A 196 -7.46 0.37 -1.36
CA HIS A 196 -6.45 -0.68 -1.25
C HIS A 196 -5.92 -0.82 0.18
N GLY A 197 -5.69 0.31 0.85
CA GLY A 197 -5.27 0.40 2.24
C GLY A 197 -3.78 0.14 2.49
N ASP A 198 -2.97 -0.11 1.45
CA ASP A 198 -1.51 -0.27 1.55
C ASP A 198 -0.81 0.04 0.23
N VAL A 199 -1.04 1.24 -0.29
CA VAL A 199 -0.41 1.71 -1.52
C VAL A 199 1.02 2.18 -1.24
N SER A 200 1.82 1.29 -0.64
CA SER A 200 3.26 1.51 -0.50
C SER A 200 3.99 1.09 -1.77
N PRO A 201 5.10 1.74 -2.16
CA PRO A 201 5.81 1.40 -3.39
C PRO A 201 6.31 -0.04 -3.49
N LYS A 202 6.40 -0.79 -2.37
CA LYS A 202 6.74 -2.22 -2.39
C LYS A 202 5.62 -3.10 -2.95
N ASN A 203 4.39 -2.60 -2.93
CA ASN A 203 3.18 -3.27 -3.37
C ASN A 203 2.77 -2.81 -4.79
N ILE A 204 3.65 -2.11 -5.49
CA ILE A 204 3.44 -1.63 -6.85
C ILE A 204 4.59 -2.16 -7.70
N LEU A 205 4.25 -2.91 -8.74
CA LEU A 205 5.19 -3.28 -9.78
C LEU A 205 5.09 -2.31 -10.95
N VAL A 206 6.23 -2.03 -11.56
CA VAL A 206 6.33 -1.24 -12.78
C VAL A 206 6.09 -2.17 -13.96
N GLY A 207 4.82 -2.29 -14.37
CA GLY A 207 4.43 -3.12 -15.50
C GLY A 207 4.71 -2.43 -16.85
N PRO A 208 4.72 -3.21 -17.94
CA PRO A 208 4.98 -2.70 -19.29
C PRO A 208 3.90 -1.70 -19.77
N ASP A 209 2.68 -1.85 -19.26
CA ASP A 209 1.51 -1.05 -19.68
C ASP A 209 1.04 -0.08 -18.57
N GLY A 210 1.75 -0.02 -17.44
CA GLY A 210 1.39 0.79 -16.28
C GLY A 210 1.62 0.08 -14.93
N PRO A 211 1.19 0.70 -13.82
CA PRO A 211 1.35 0.14 -12.48
C PRO A 211 0.50 -1.11 -12.27
N VAL A 212 1.09 -2.12 -11.61
CA VAL A 212 0.38 -3.31 -11.13
C VAL A 212 0.36 -3.28 -9.60
N PHE A 213 -0.84 -3.21 -9.02
CA PHE A 213 -1.05 -3.17 -7.58
C PHE A 213 -1.15 -4.59 -6.99
N LEU A 214 -0.50 -4.80 -5.86
CA LEU A 214 -0.39 -6.07 -5.14
C LEU A 214 -0.77 -5.91 -3.68
N ASP A 215 -1.01 -7.01 -2.97
CA ASP A 215 -1.03 -7.02 -1.50
C ASP A 215 -2.10 -6.09 -0.88
N ALA A 216 -3.29 -6.07 -1.49
CA ALA A 216 -4.46 -5.36 -0.98
C ALA A 216 -5.13 -6.08 0.22
N GLU A 217 -4.34 -6.64 1.14
CA GLU A 217 -4.87 -7.33 2.34
C GLU A 217 -5.55 -6.36 3.34
N CYS A 218 -5.40 -5.06 3.11
CA CYS A 218 -6.04 -3.99 3.87
C CYS A 218 -7.24 -3.39 3.13
N ALA A 219 -7.70 -4.04 2.06
CA ALA A 219 -8.78 -3.55 1.26
C ALA A 219 -10.04 -3.34 2.11
N TRP A 220 -10.65 -2.16 1.96
CA TRP A 220 -11.89 -1.80 2.64
C TRP A 220 -12.67 -0.79 1.82
N TYR A 221 -13.96 -0.66 2.10
CA TYR A 221 -14.78 0.39 1.52
C TYR A 221 -14.73 1.61 2.43
N GLY A 222 -13.99 2.65 2.06
CA GLY A 222 -13.58 3.71 2.98
C GLY A 222 -13.19 5.02 2.31
N ASP A 223 -12.29 5.77 2.96
CA ASP A 223 -11.79 7.07 2.48
C ASP A 223 -10.70 6.92 1.41
N PRO A 224 -10.95 7.31 0.14
CA PRO A 224 -9.95 7.25 -0.93
C PRO A 224 -8.76 8.20 -0.73
N ALA A 225 -8.87 9.16 0.20
CA ALA A 225 -7.75 10.01 0.60
C ALA A 225 -6.62 9.21 1.28
N PHE A 226 -6.94 8.05 1.90
CA PHE A 226 -5.97 7.22 2.58
C PHE A 226 -4.88 6.71 1.62
N ASP A 227 -5.28 6.06 0.53
CA ASP A 227 -4.34 5.51 -0.45
C ASP A 227 -3.43 6.58 -1.07
N LEU A 228 -4.00 7.75 -1.37
CA LEU A 228 -3.24 8.90 -1.89
C LEU A 228 -2.18 9.35 -0.87
N ALA A 229 -2.60 9.64 0.37
CA ALA A 229 -1.69 10.07 1.44
C ALA A 229 -0.64 9.00 1.78
N PHE A 230 -1.03 7.73 1.74
CA PHE A 230 -0.17 6.59 2.05
C PHE A 230 0.95 6.42 1.01
N CYS A 231 0.64 6.57 -0.28
CA CYS A 231 1.66 6.53 -1.32
C CYS A 231 2.56 7.77 -1.31
N LEU A 232 1.97 8.96 -1.14
CA LEU A 232 2.69 10.23 -1.19
C LEU A 232 3.73 10.39 -0.07
N ASN A 233 3.41 9.99 1.18
CA ASN A 233 4.40 10.07 2.27
C ASN A 233 5.65 9.22 1.96
N HIS A 234 5.49 8.11 1.25
CA HIS A 234 6.62 7.29 0.87
C HIS A 234 7.55 8.04 -0.08
N LEU A 235 7.05 8.80 -1.06
CA LEU A 235 7.90 9.62 -1.93
C LEU A 235 8.67 10.70 -1.14
N LEU A 236 8.03 11.31 -0.13
CA LEU A 236 8.72 12.25 0.76
C LEU A 236 9.86 11.57 1.54
N LEU A 237 9.63 10.37 2.08
CA LEU A 237 10.66 9.60 2.80
C LEU A 237 11.85 9.22 1.90
N LYS A 238 11.65 9.04 0.59
CA LYS A 238 12.75 8.71 -0.33
C LYS A 238 13.70 9.88 -0.56
N CYS A 239 13.26 11.13 -0.30
CA CYS A 239 14.15 12.28 -0.31
C CYS A 239 15.30 12.17 0.71
N LEU A 240 15.08 11.47 1.83
CA LEU A 240 16.15 11.19 2.81
C LEU A 240 16.95 9.94 2.43
N ALA A 241 16.29 8.92 1.88
CA ALA A 241 16.95 7.68 1.49
C ALA A 241 17.92 7.85 0.32
N VAL A 242 17.57 8.71 -0.65
CA VAL A 242 18.39 9.03 -1.83
C VAL A 242 18.45 10.55 -2.03
N PRO A 243 19.19 11.31 -1.20
CA PRO A 243 19.17 12.78 -1.20
C PRO A 243 19.50 13.42 -2.55
N THR A 244 20.36 12.78 -3.35
CA THR A 244 20.76 13.22 -4.69
C THR A 244 19.61 13.22 -5.71
N LYS A 245 18.48 12.58 -5.38
CA LYS A 245 17.27 12.48 -6.22
C LYS A 245 16.07 13.21 -5.64
N THR A 246 16.26 14.05 -4.63
CA THR A 246 15.19 14.81 -3.95
C THR A 246 14.24 15.49 -4.94
N ASP A 247 14.76 16.26 -5.89
CA ASP A 247 13.91 16.97 -6.86
C ASP A 247 13.01 16.01 -7.65
N VAL A 248 13.54 14.87 -8.09
CA VAL A 248 12.80 13.86 -8.85
C VAL A 248 11.68 13.23 -8.01
N PHE A 249 11.90 13.00 -6.71
CA PHE A 249 10.85 12.48 -5.83
C PHE A 249 9.77 13.52 -5.55
N LEU A 250 10.13 14.79 -5.41
CA LEU A 250 9.15 15.86 -5.23
C LEU A 250 8.34 16.09 -6.52
N ASP A 251 8.98 16.01 -7.69
CA ASP A 251 8.28 16.06 -8.98
C ASP A 251 7.35 14.84 -9.15
N SER A 252 7.78 13.66 -8.71
CA SER A 252 6.95 12.45 -8.71
C SER A 252 5.75 12.57 -7.75
N PHE A 253 5.95 13.19 -6.59
CA PHE A 253 4.88 13.52 -5.65
C PHE A 253 3.85 14.43 -6.31
N ASP A 254 4.32 15.51 -6.94
CA ASP A 254 3.46 16.51 -7.59
C ASP A 254 2.70 15.86 -8.77
N ALA A 255 3.37 15.06 -9.60
CA ALA A 255 2.77 14.37 -10.73
C ALA A 255 1.70 13.35 -10.32
N LEU A 256 1.95 12.54 -9.27
CA LEU A 256 0.98 11.60 -8.72
C LEU A 256 -0.24 12.34 -8.17
N ALA A 257 -0.01 13.33 -7.29
CA ALA A 257 -1.08 14.07 -6.63
C ALA A 257 -1.97 14.81 -7.65
N GLN A 258 -1.37 15.54 -8.59
CA GLN A 258 -2.11 16.30 -9.61
C GLN A 258 -2.91 15.38 -10.53
N THR A 259 -2.32 14.27 -10.99
CA THR A 259 -3.01 13.34 -11.89
C THR A 259 -4.16 12.64 -11.18
N TYR A 260 -3.97 12.24 -9.92
CA TYR A 260 -5.05 11.69 -9.11
C TYR A 260 -6.20 12.69 -8.97
N LEU A 261 -5.92 13.93 -8.55
CA LEU A 261 -6.94 14.96 -8.30
C LEU A 261 -7.65 15.40 -9.58
N HIS A 262 -6.97 15.35 -10.73
CA HIS A 262 -7.59 15.62 -12.03
C HIS A 262 -8.51 14.47 -12.49
N THR A 263 -8.19 13.23 -12.12
CA THR A 263 -8.88 12.03 -12.60
C THR A 263 -10.04 11.59 -11.71
N ILE A 264 -9.97 11.89 -10.40
CA ILE A 264 -10.95 11.44 -9.42
C ILE A 264 -12.33 12.07 -9.69
N THR A 265 -13.36 11.23 -9.70
CA THR A 265 -14.77 11.65 -9.86
C THR A 265 -15.65 11.21 -8.68
N ALA A 266 -15.07 10.51 -7.70
CA ALA A 266 -15.77 10.03 -6.51
C ALA A 266 -16.32 11.16 -5.63
N GLU A 267 -15.55 12.23 -5.46
CA GLU A 267 -15.91 13.46 -4.74
C GLU A 267 -15.20 14.66 -5.39
N MET A 268 -15.51 15.87 -4.93
CA MET A 268 -14.79 17.07 -5.40
C MET A 268 -13.30 16.98 -5.05
N PRO A 269 -12.38 17.27 -6.00
CA PRO A 269 -10.93 17.15 -5.77
C PRO A 269 -10.43 17.89 -4.52
N ASP A 270 -10.91 19.11 -4.30
CA ASP A 270 -10.55 19.94 -3.14
C ASP A 270 -10.89 19.28 -1.80
N ILE A 271 -11.97 18.50 -1.73
CA ILE A 271 -12.40 17.82 -0.51
C ILE A 271 -11.48 16.64 -0.22
N ILE A 272 -11.19 15.81 -1.22
CA ILE A 272 -10.29 14.66 -1.07
C ILE A 272 -8.85 15.14 -0.79
N GLU A 273 -8.40 16.19 -1.48
CA GLU A 273 -7.07 16.78 -1.25
C GLU A 273 -6.94 17.25 0.20
N ALA A 274 -7.93 17.97 0.73
CA ALA A 274 -7.89 18.44 2.11
C ALA A 274 -7.80 17.28 3.12
N ARG A 275 -8.53 16.19 2.91
CA ARG A 275 -8.42 14.99 3.77
C ARG A 275 -7.05 14.31 3.62
N ALA A 276 -6.55 14.16 2.39
CA ALA A 276 -5.24 13.56 2.14
C ALA A 276 -4.11 14.40 2.76
N ALA A 277 -4.17 15.72 2.60
CA ALA A 277 -3.22 16.66 3.17
C ALA A 277 -3.25 16.63 4.71
N ARG A 278 -4.42 16.50 5.32
CA ARG A 278 -4.53 16.39 6.77
C ARG A 278 -4.01 15.04 7.30
N LEU A 279 -4.22 13.95 6.56
CA LEU A 279 -3.84 12.59 6.95
C LEU A 279 -2.34 12.29 6.76
N LEU A 280 -1.74 12.79 5.67
CA LEU A 280 -0.37 12.49 5.26
C LEU A 280 0.66 12.71 6.38
N PRO A 281 0.66 13.82 7.15
CA PRO A 281 1.61 14.03 8.24
C PRO A 281 1.57 12.93 9.31
N GLY A 282 0.37 12.46 9.67
CA GLY A 282 0.20 11.37 10.64
C GLY A 282 0.80 10.05 10.13
N LEU A 283 0.56 9.72 8.86
CA LEU A 283 1.16 8.54 8.23
C LEU A 283 2.68 8.68 8.09
N PHE A 284 3.17 9.87 7.76
CA PHE A 284 4.59 10.17 7.63
C PHE A 284 5.32 9.99 8.96
N LEU A 285 4.76 10.48 10.07
CA LEU A 285 5.28 10.27 11.42
C LEU A 285 5.25 8.78 11.80
N ALA A 286 4.15 8.09 11.51
CA ALA A 286 3.99 6.66 11.80
C ALA A 286 4.99 5.77 11.07
N ARG A 287 5.52 6.20 9.92
CA ARG A 287 6.61 5.48 9.23
C ARG A 287 7.97 5.63 9.91
N VAL A 288 8.06 6.39 10.99
CA VAL A 288 9.26 6.51 11.84
C VAL A 288 8.99 5.96 13.24
N ASP A 289 7.87 6.34 13.86
CA ASP A 289 7.58 6.03 15.27
C ASP A 289 6.32 5.15 15.47
N GLY A 290 5.71 4.66 14.39
CA GLY A 290 4.60 3.70 14.43
C GLY A 290 5.08 2.25 14.58
N LYS A 291 4.15 1.27 14.56
CA LYS A 291 4.50 -0.16 14.63
C LYS A 291 5.15 -0.73 13.36
N SER A 292 5.17 0.05 12.29
CA SER A 292 5.77 -0.33 11.00
C SER A 292 6.66 0.80 10.48
N PRO A 293 7.83 1.03 11.08
CA PRO A 293 8.76 2.02 10.57
C PRO A 293 9.34 1.58 9.21
N VAL A 294 9.79 2.53 8.37
CA VAL A 294 10.59 2.21 7.17
C VAL A 294 11.97 1.70 7.58
N GLU A 295 12.39 0.61 6.96
CA GLU A 295 13.64 -0.05 7.29
C GLU A 295 14.89 0.65 6.73
N TYR A 296 14.70 1.53 5.74
CA TYR A 296 15.80 2.24 5.07
C TYR A 296 16.17 3.59 5.72
N LEU A 297 15.41 4.09 6.71
CA LEU A 297 15.78 5.28 7.49
C LEU A 297 16.35 4.86 8.85
N THR A 298 17.68 4.79 8.93
CA THR A 298 18.39 4.31 10.13
C THR A 298 19.00 5.44 10.95
N HIS A 299 19.28 6.61 10.35
CA HIS A 299 19.87 7.74 11.04
C HIS A 299 18.80 8.55 11.81
N GLU A 300 19.02 8.77 13.11
CA GLU A 300 18.09 9.56 13.95
C GLU A 300 17.95 11.00 13.46
N GLY A 301 19.00 11.60 12.89
CA GLY A 301 18.91 12.94 12.31
C GLY A 301 17.86 13.04 11.19
N ASP A 302 17.74 12.00 10.36
CA ASP A 302 16.74 11.94 9.29
C ASP A 302 15.33 11.73 9.86
N LYS A 303 15.20 10.85 10.86
CA LYS A 303 13.94 10.64 11.59
C LYS A 303 13.46 11.90 12.27
N ASP A 304 14.35 12.70 12.85
CA ASP A 304 14.00 13.96 13.51
C ASP A 304 13.47 15.01 12.53
N ARG A 305 13.93 15.00 11.27
CA ARG A 305 13.38 15.86 10.21
C ARG A 305 11.94 15.50 9.87
N VAL A 306 11.66 14.19 9.79
CA VAL A 306 10.30 13.66 9.62
C VAL A 306 9.43 14.10 10.81
N ARG A 307 9.91 13.90 12.04
CA ARG A 307 9.20 14.32 13.27
C ARG A 307 8.88 15.81 13.24
N ARG A 308 9.87 16.69 13.03
CA ARG A 308 9.64 18.15 12.99
C ARG A 308 8.59 18.56 11.97
N THR A 309 8.70 18.05 10.74
CA THR A 309 7.77 18.39 9.65
C THR A 309 6.36 17.86 9.94
N ALA A 310 6.25 16.59 10.33
CA ALA A 310 4.98 15.97 10.62
C ALA A 310 4.28 16.62 11.81
N SER A 311 4.98 16.83 12.94
CA SER A 311 4.43 17.50 14.12
C SER A 311 3.96 18.91 13.80
N ALA A 312 4.73 19.69 13.04
CA ALA A 312 4.31 21.03 12.63
C ALA A 312 3.03 21.01 11.79
N CYS A 313 2.88 20.06 10.87
CA CYS A 313 1.67 19.92 10.06
C CYS A 313 0.48 19.30 10.81
N LEU A 314 0.72 18.54 11.89
CA LEU A 314 -0.34 18.01 12.75
C LEU A 314 -0.89 19.10 13.69
N LEU A 315 -0.02 19.98 14.19
CA LEU A 315 -0.38 21.10 15.07
C LEU A 315 -0.96 22.30 14.30
N ASP A 316 -0.50 22.52 13.07
CA ASP A 316 -1.00 23.54 12.15
C ASP A 316 -1.37 22.91 10.79
N PRO A 317 -2.56 22.28 10.68
CA PRO A 317 -2.97 21.54 9.50
C PRO A 317 -3.17 22.42 8.26
N VAL A 318 -2.70 21.92 7.12
CA VAL A 318 -2.88 22.54 5.81
C VAL A 318 -3.92 21.80 4.97
N GLY A 319 -4.54 22.51 4.03
CA GLY A 319 -5.59 21.98 3.16
C GLY A 319 -5.12 21.50 1.79
N ARG A 320 -3.85 21.69 1.44
CA ARG A 320 -3.29 21.33 0.12
C ARG A 320 -2.04 20.46 0.28
N LEU A 321 -1.89 19.48 -0.61
CA LEU A 321 -0.73 18.59 -0.62
C LEU A 321 0.56 19.36 -0.96
N ALA A 322 0.45 20.38 -1.80
CA ALA A 322 1.56 21.27 -2.16
C ALA A 322 2.17 21.98 -0.94
N ASP A 323 1.36 22.35 0.05
CA ASP A 323 1.84 23.03 1.26
C ASP A 323 2.72 22.09 2.12
N ILE A 324 2.36 20.81 2.20
CA ILE A 324 3.17 19.78 2.88
C ILE A 324 4.48 19.58 2.14
N ARG A 325 4.42 19.43 0.82
CA ARG A 325 5.59 19.30 -0.05
C ARG A 325 6.53 20.49 0.10
N GLN A 326 6.00 21.70 0.22
CA GLN A 326 6.78 22.92 0.45
C GLN A 326 7.44 22.93 1.83
N ARG A 327 6.70 22.63 2.90
CA ARG A 327 7.26 22.52 4.26
C ARG A 327 8.37 21.47 4.31
N TRP A 328 8.17 20.34 3.64
CA TRP A 328 9.19 19.31 3.53
C TRP A 328 10.44 19.79 2.79
N ARG A 329 10.28 20.49 1.66
CA ARG A 329 11.43 21.09 0.94
C ARG A 329 12.21 22.08 1.81
N GLN A 330 11.54 22.86 2.65
CA GLN A 330 12.19 23.80 3.57
C GLN A 330 13.01 23.06 4.63
N GLU A 331 12.46 22.02 5.25
CA GLU A 331 13.19 21.15 6.18
C GLU A 331 14.36 20.43 5.50
N LEU A 332 14.19 20.07 4.21
CA LEU A 332 15.24 19.44 3.42
C LEU A 332 16.44 20.35 3.17
N ASN A 333 16.18 21.63 2.91
CA ASN A 333 17.22 22.64 2.65
C ASN A 333 17.82 23.24 3.93
N GLY A 334 17.07 23.30 5.02
CA GLY A 334 17.52 23.87 6.30
C GLY A 334 18.60 23.08 7.03
N ALA A 335 19.02 21.92 6.52
CA ALA A 335 20.09 21.11 7.08
C ALA A 335 21.49 21.46 6.54
N GLU A 336 21.62 22.44 5.64
CA GLU A 336 22.90 22.95 5.13
C GLU A 336 23.50 24.09 5.98
N THR A 337 22.97 24.38 7.17
CA THR A 337 23.51 25.37 8.11
C THR A 337 23.88 24.77 9.46
#